data_AF-W4GRE4-F1
#
_entry.id   AF-W4GRE4-F1
#
_cell.length_a   1.000
_cell.length_b   1.000
_cell.length_c   1.000
_cell.angle_alpha   90.00
_cell.angle_beta   90.00
_cell.angle_gamma   90.00
#
_symmetry.space_group_name_H-M   'P 1'
#
loop_
_entity.id
_entity.type
_entity.pdbx_description
1 polymer ?
#
loop_
_entity_poly.entity_id
_entity_poly.type
_entity_poly.pdbx_seq_one_letter_code
_entity_poly.pdbx_strand_id
1 'polypeptide(L)'
;MSLDEGAQIRVKFVTKNAAIRVTETPFAVPIKLARAGLSQVVNHLLNTATPKPFDFLVENTFLRTTLEKYVVTNHLTDEAVLTLEYVEAHLEPEESQSQNHPDWISAVSSYNGVIVTGCYDGILRVFAQSGELLGSVKAHDTVIKSISIYEDVIVTGSKDLTAKVWSWDATTKSLALLGVNGGHGNSVDAVAVHDQQVVTGSWDNTVRVWSVPTAAAVHDNNEDQDRGGASVTKKQKTSANGASKAKVTQQEASTILPGHTAAVLAVAVDAHQAHVLYSGSMDRSIKLWDLTTERCTQTMVGSSQDWKRFEPMKEGGSHV
;
A
#
# COMPACT_ATOMS: atom_id res chain seq x y z
N MET A 1 9.99 -11.67 48.69
CA MET A 1 8.64 -12.06 49.13
C MET A 1 8.12 -13.10 48.16
N SER A 2 8.09 -14.37 48.56
CA SER A 2 7.46 -15.44 47.78
C SER A 2 5.95 -15.25 47.86
N LEU A 3 5.33 -14.84 46.76
CA LEU A 3 3.87 -14.74 46.67
C LEU A 3 3.27 -16.14 46.79
N ASP A 4 2.30 -16.26 47.70
CA ASP A 4 1.65 -17.49 48.11
C ASP A 4 0.98 -18.21 46.92
N GLU A 5 0.86 -19.54 46.97
CA GLU A 5 0.47 -20.37 45.81
C GLU A 5 -0.93 -20.04 45.25
N GLY A 6 -1.76 -19.33 46.03
CA GLY A 6 -3.11 -18.89 45.70
C GLY A 6 -3.31 -17.36 45.59
N ALA A 7 -2.26 -16.57 45.40
CA ALA A 7 -2.40 -15.11 45.30
C ALA A 7 -3.31 -14.68 44.13
N GLN A 8 -4.25 -13.78 44.42
CA GLN A 8 -5.25 -13.28 43.47
C GLN A 8 -5.23 -11.74 43.42
N ILE A 9 -5.60 -11.19 42.27
CA ILE A 9 -5.81 -9.75 42.08
C ILE A 9 -7.19 -9.50 41.49
N ARG A 10 -7.80 -8.36 41.85
CA ARG A 10 -9.06 -7.94 41.25
C ARG A 10 -8.81 -7.35 39.86
N VAL A 11 -9.49 -7.88 38.86
CA VAL A 11 -9.45 -7.38 37.48
C VAL A 11 -10.82 -6.93 37.05
N LYS A 12 -10.86 -5.89 36.22
CA LYS A 12 -12.04 -5.38 35.53
C LYS A 12 -11.78 -5.48 34.03
N PHE A 13 -12.53 -6.32 33.32
CA PHE A 13 -12.43 -6.41 31.86
C PHE A 13 -13.28 -5.32 31.20
N VAL A 14 -12.69 -4.59 30.26
CA VAL A 14 -13.36 -3.57 29.44
C VAL A 14 -12.98 -3.76 27.97
N THR A 15 -13.84 -3.32 27.05
CA THR A 15 -13.52 -3.37 25.61
C THR A 15 -14.22 -2.23 24.89
N LYS A 16 -13.60 -1.74 23.82
CA LYS A 16 -14.22 -0.76 22.90
C LYS A 16 -15.17 -1.41 21.92
N ASN A 17 -15.05 -2.72 21.68
CA ASN A 17 -15.90 -3.45 20.75
C ASN A 17 -17.18 -3.93 21.46
N ALA A 18 -18.31 -3.30 21.13
CA ALA A 18 -19.60 -3.61 21.74
C ALA A 18 -20.06 -5.07 21.52
N ALA A 19 -19.62 -5.73 20.45
CA ALA A 19 -20.04 -7.09 20.10
C ALA A 19 -19.45 -8.17 21.03
N ILE A 20 -18.32 -7.90 21.67
CA ILE A 20 -17.61 -8.85 22.53
C ILE A 20 -17.57 -8.36 23.99
N ARG A 21 -18.52 -7.52 24.41
CA ARG A 21 -18.53 -6.91 25.73
C ARG A 21 -18.97 -7.88 26.82
N VAL A 22 -18.15 -8.06 27.86
CA VAL A 22 -18.51 -8.79 29.09
C VAL A 22 -18.98 -7.85 30.19
N THR A 23 -19.52 -8.41 31.27
CA THR A 23 -19.88 -7.65 32.47
C THR A 23 -18.65 -6.97 33.07
N GLU A 24 -18.73 -5.66 33.25
CA GLU A 24 -17.65 -4.82 33.79
C GLU A 24 -17.49 -4.90 35.32
N THR A 25 -18.06 -5.91 35.96
CA THR A 25 -17.95 -6.12 37.40
C THR A 25 -16.56 -6.65 37.74
N PRO A 26 -15.78 -5.98 38.63
CA PRO A 26 -14.48 -6.48 39.03
C PRO A 26 -14.58 -7.83 39.74
N PHE A 27 -13.68 -8.75 39.43
CA PHE A 27 -13.59 -10.04 40.12
C PHE A 27 -12.14 -10.51 40.28
N ALA A 28 -11.93 -11.49 41.15
CA ALA A 28 -10.59 -11.97 41.48
C ALA A 28 -10.10 -13.02 40.48
N VAL A 29 -8.87 -12.85 39.99
CA VAL A 29 -8.17 -13.82 39.13
C VAL A 29 -6.78 -14.15 39.71
N PRO A 30 -6.25 -15.36 39.47
CA PRO A 30 -4.89 -15.70 39.89
C PRO A 30 -3.84 -14.80 39.25
N ILE A 31 -2.87 -14.31 40.04
CA ILE A 31 -1.82 -13.40 39.53
C ILE A 31 -0.84 -14.09 38.55
N LYS A 32 -0.80 -15.42 38.56
CA LYS A 32 0.04 -16.21 37.63
C LYS A 32 -0.48 -16.18 36.20
N LEU A 33 -1.72 -15.73 35.97
CA LEU A 33 -2.28 -15.66 34.63
C LEU A 33 -1.48 -14.66 33.77
N ALA A 34 -1.12 -15.13 32.58
CA ALA A 34 -0.63 -14.32 31.48
C ALA A 34 -1.74 -14.17 30.43
N ARG A 35 -1.43 -13.50 29.32
CA ARG A 35 -2.30 -13.31 28.15
C ARG A 35 -3.20 -14.52 27.83
N ALA A 36 -2.63 -15.71 27.65
CA ALA A 36 -3.40 -16.89 27.24
C ALA A 36 -4.45 -17.30 28.29
N GLY A 37 -4.09 -17.26 29.59
CA GLY A 37 -5.00 -17.58 30.67
C GLY A 37 -6.13 -16.55 30.83
N LEU A 38 -5.80 -15.26 30.71
CA LEU A 38 -6.80 -14.19 30.70
C LEU A 38 -7.73 -14.29 29.49
N SER A 39 -7.20 -14.69 28.34
CA SER A 39 -7.99 -14.95 27.13
C SER A 39 -8.99 -16.08 27.34
N GLN A 40 -8.62 -17.14 28.07
CA GLN A 40 -9.56 -18.22 28.41
C GLN A 40 -10.68 -17.72 29.33
N VAL A 41 -10.35 -16.86 30.31
CA VAL A 41 -11.34 -16.24 31.20
C VAL A 41 -12.36 -15.41 30.40
N VAL A 42 -11.89 -14.56 29.47
CA VAL A 42 -12.79 -13.77 28.61
C VAL A 42 -13.65 -14.66 27.72
N ASN A 43 -13.10 -15.71 27.10
CA ASN A 43 -13.89 -16.65 26.30
C ASN A 43 -14.97 -17.36 27.13
N HIS A 44 -14.67 -17.71 28.38
CA HIS A 44 -15.64 -18.31 29.28
C HIS A 44 -16.77 -17.33 29.63
N LEU A 45 -16.43 -16.06 29.92
CA LEU A 45 -17.42 -15.01 30.19
C LEU A 45 -18.30 -14.69 28.97
N LEU A 46 -17.75 -14.77 27.76
CA LEU A 46 -18.49 -14.57 26.51
C LEU A 46 -19.34 -15.79 26.10
N ASN A 47 -19.13 -16.95 26.74
CA ASN A 47 -19.78 -18.21 26.37
C ASN A 47 -19.62 -18.54 24.87
N THR A 48 -18.44 -18.26 24.30
CA THR A 48 -18.17 -18.45 22.88
C THR A 48 -17.95 -19.94 22.57
N ALA A 49 -18.63 -20.48 21.57
CA ALA A 49 -18.47 -21.88 21.15
C ALA A 49 -17.05 -22.20 20.64
N THR A 50 -16.39 -21.23 20.01
CA THR A 50 -15.00 -21.33 19.54
C THR A 50 -14.13 -20.30 20.28
N PRO A 51 -13.12 -20.72 21.05
CA PRO A 51 -12.24 -19.80 21.76
C PRO A 51 -11.50 -18.88 20.78
N LYS A 52 -11.61 -17.56 20.99
CA LYS A 52 -10.85 -16.55 20.25
C LYS A 52 -9.66 -16.06 21.07
N PRO A 53 -8.49 -15.83 20.47
CA PRO A 53 -7.36 -15.25 21.20
C PRO A 53 -7.62 -13.75 21.45
N PHE A 54 -7.34 -13.29 22.66
CA PHE A 54 -7.42 -11.89 23.04
C PHE A 54 -6.06 -11.37 23.52
N ASP A 55 -5.79 -10.10 23.25
CA ASP A 55 -4.73 -9.33 23.87
C ASP A 55 -5.31 -8.36 24.89
N PHE A 56 -4.50 -8.00 25.89
CA PHE A 56 -4.91 -7.19 27.02
C PHE A 56 -4.02 -5.96 27.12
N LEU A 57 -4.62 -4.81 27.33
CA LEU A 57 -3.97 -3.54 27.57
C LEU A 57 -4.25 -3.08 29.00
N VAL A 58 -3.21 -2.58 29.65
CA VAL A 58 -3.29 -1.85 30.91
C VAL A 58 -2.75 -0.47 30.64
N GLU A 59 -3.56 0.57 30.88
CA GLU A 59 -3.16 1.96 30.60
C GLU A 59 -2.63 2.16 29.17
N ASN A 60 -3.35 1.61 28.18
CA ASN A 60 -2.97 1.60 26.76
C ASN A 60 -1.65 0.88 26.40
N THR A 61 -1.08 0.09 27.32
CA THR A 61 0.12 -0.72 27.06
C THR A 61 -0.22 -2.20 27.09
N PHE A 62 0.23 -2.96 26.08
CA PHE A 62 -0.02 -4.40 26.05
C PHE A 62 0.63 -5.12 27.23
N LEU A 63 -0.15 -5.96 27.91
CA LEU A 63 0.33 -6.88 28.91
C LEU A 63 1.11 -8.02 28.22
N ARG A 64 2.44 -7.96 28.28
CA ARG A 64 3.35 -8.97 27.70
C ARG A 64 3.87 -9.99 28.72
N THR A 65 3.56 -9.80 30.00
CA THR A 65 4.01 -10.66 31.11
C THR A 65 2.82 -11.30 31.84
N THR A 66 3.11 -12.01 32.93
CA THR A 66 2.09 -12.39 33.92
C THR A 66 1.60 -11.15 34.68
N LEU A 67 0.41 -11.24 35.28
CA LEU A 67 -0.10 -10.20 36.18
C LEU A 67 0.82 -10.01 37.39
N GLU A 68 1.39 -11.10 37.92
CA GLU A 68 2.37 -11.07 39.01
C GLU A 68 3.56 -10.15 38.71
N LYS A 69 4.20 -10.35 37.55
CA LYS A 69 5.33 -9.49 37.15
C LYS A 69 4.90 -8.04 36.94
N TYR A 70 3.72 -7.82 36.37
CA TYR A 70 3.18 -6.48 36.16
C TYR A 70 2.92 -5.75 37.49
N VAL A 71 2.31 -6.44 38.46
CA VAL A 71 2.03 -5.94 39.81
C VAL A 71 3.32 -5.59 40.55
N VAL A 72 4.32 -6.48 40.51
CA VAL A 72 5.62 -6.23 41.15
C VAL A 72 6.37 -5.06 40.51
N THR A 73 6.37 -4.97 39.18
CA THR A 73 7.08 -3.91 38.44
C THR A 73 6.45 -2.54 38.65
N ASN A 74 5.12 -2.47 38.74
CA ASN A 74 4.39 -1.21 38.94
C ASN A 74 4.07 -0.93 40.42
N HIS A 75 4.62 -1.72 41.35
CA HIS A 75 4.41 -1.60 42.79
C HIS A 75 2.93 -1.48 43.20
N LEU A 76 2.06 -2.29 42.58
CA LEU A 76 0.63 -2.29 42.87
C LEU A 76 0.35 -2.99 44.20
N THR A 77 -0.61 -2.47 44.95
CA THR A 77 -1.09 -3.05 46.22
C THR A 77 -2.05 -4.21 45.99
N ASP A 78 -2.19 -5.13 46.96
CA ASP A 78 -3.08 -6.28 46.88
C ASP A 78 -4.58 -5.92 46.74
N GLU A 79 -4.98 -4.70 47.15
CA GLU A 79 -6.34 -4.19 47.01
C GLU A 79 -6.62 -3.51 45.65
N ALA A 80 -5.59 -3.35 44.81
CA ALA A 80 -5.73 -2.65 43.53
C ALA A 80 -6.67 -3.41 42.57
N VAL A 81 -7.50 -2.65 41.85
CA VAL A 81 -8.34 -3.18 40.77
C VAL A 81 -7.69 -2.83 39.44
N LEU A 82 -7.21 -3.85 38.74
CA LEU A 82 -6.56 -3.69 37.44
C LEU A 82 -7.62 -3.63 36.34
N THR A 83 -7.67 -2.53 35.60
CA THR A 83 -8.54 -2.44 34.42
C THR A 83 -7.81 -2.99 33.21
N LEU A 84 -8.34 -4.08 32.65
CA LEU A 84 -7.81 -4.78 31.48
C LEU A 84 -8.70 -4.47 30.28
N GLU A 85 -8.23 -3.61 29.39
CA GLU A 85 -8.87 -3.44 28.08
C GLU A 85 -8.49 -4.62 27.19
N TYR A 86 -9.46 -5.42 26.73
CA TYR A 86 -9.19 -6.55 25.84
C TYR A 86 -9.64 -6.28 24.41
N VAL A 87 -8.84 -6.78 23.48
CA VAL A 87 -9.05 -6.70 22.03
C VAL A 87 -8.79 -8.06 21.41
N GLU A 88 -9.47 -8.39 20.31
CA GLU A 88 -9.18 -9.62 19.56
C GLU A 88 -7.72 -9.58 19.11
N ALA A 89 -6.96 -10.63 19.41
CA ALA A 89 -5.56 -10.69 19.07
C ALA A 89 -5.42 -10.85 17.56
N HIS A 90 -4.55 -10.04 16.96
CA HIS A 90 -4.18 -10.24 15.56
C HIS A 90 -3.33 -11.52 15.49
N LEU A 91 -3.80 -12.51 14.72
CA LEU A 91 -3.04 -13.73 14.48
C LEU A 91 -1.78 -13.40 13.68
N GLU A 92 -0.70 -14.09 13.97
CA GLU A 92 0.53 -13.94 13.19
C GLU A 92 0.24 -14.33 11.74
N PRO A 93 0.62 -13.51 10.74
CA PRO A 93 0.45 -13.87 9.35
C PRO A 93 1.23 -15.16 9.05
N GLU A 94 0.52 -16.23 8.68
CA GLU A 94 1.15 -17.47 8.26
C GLU A 94 1.52 -17.42 6.77
N GLU A 95 2.69 -17.95 6.43
CA GLU A 95 3.08 -18.12 5.04
C GLU A 95 2.15 -19.14 4.37
N SER A 96 1.45 -18.71 3.32
CA SER A 96 0.52 -19.59 2.60
C SER A 96 1.14 -20.17 1.33
N GLN A 97 1.62 -19.30 0.43
CA GLN A 97 2.09 -19.69 -0.89
C GLN A 97 3.21 -18.77 -1.36
N SER A 98 4.13 -19.32 -2.15
CA SER A 98 5.20 -18.57 -2.81
C SER A 98 5.18 -18.83 -4.33
N GLN A 99 5.42 -17.78 -5.11
CA GLN A 99 5.47 -17.85 -6.57
C GLN A 99 6.85 -17.44 -7.07
N ASN A 100 7.52 -18.38 -7.74
CA ASN A 100 8.88 -18.16 -8.23
C ASN A 100 8.90 -17.24 -9.46
N HIS A 101 9.80 -16.27 -9.43
CA HIS A 101 10.10 -15.38 -10.55
C HIS A 101 11.54 -15.64 -11.03
N PRO A 102 11.84 -15.45 -12.32
CA PRO A 102 13.18 -15.70 -12.86
C PRO A 102 14.21 -14.65 -12.43
N ASP A 103 13.76 -13.50 -11.92
CA ASP A 103 14.59 -12.39 -11.45
C ASP A 103 13.90 -11.68 -10.28
N TRP A 104 14.52 -10.64 -9.73
CA TRP A 104 14.01 -9.88 -8.60
C TRP A 104 12.67 -9.23 -8.90
N ILE A 105 11.72 -9.42 -7.98
CA ILE A 105 10.44 -8.72 -7.98
C ILE A 105 10.69 -7.31 -7.42
N SER A 106 10.46 -6.30 -8.24
CA SER A 106 10.68 -4.90 -7.87
C SER A 106 9.46 -4.28 -7.20
N ALA A 107 8.27 -4.69 -7.62
CA ALA A 107 7.02 -4.09 -7.19
C ALA A 107 5.88 -5.09 -7.24
N VAL A 108 4.95 -4.98 -6.29
CA VAL A 108 3.71 -5.76 -6.20
C VAL A 108 2.57 -4.81 -5.89
N SER A 109 1.42 -5.05 -6.51
CA SER A 109 0.17 -4.33 -6.20
C SER A 109 -1.00 -5.30 -6.35
N SER A 110 -2.13 -5.01 -5.70
CA SER A 110 -3.33 -5.83 -5.83
C SER A 110 -4.60 -4.99 -5.86
N TYR A 111 -5.61 -5.49 -6.56
CA TYR A 111 -6.95 -4.91 -6.60
C TYR A 111 -7.98 -6.02 -6.75
N ASN A 112 -8.99 -6.06 -5.88
CA ASN A 112 -10.09 -7.05 -5.91
C ASN A 112 -9.66 -8.52 -6.12
N GLY A 113 -8.59 -8.96 -5.45
CA GLY A 113 -8.09 -10.34 -5.51
C GLY A 113 -7.21 -10.66 -6.73
N VAL A 114 -6.96 -9.68 -7.60
CA VAL A 114 -5.94 -9.74 -8.64
C VAL A 114 -4.64 -9.18 -8.08
N ILE A 115 -3.54 -9.89 -8.30
CA ILE A 115 -2.19 -9.48 -7.88
C ILE A 115 -1.36 -9.23 -9.15
N VAL A 116 -0.66 -8.10 -9.20
CA VAL A 116 0.24 -7.77 -10.30
C VAL A 116 1.66 -7.62 -9.79
N THR A 117 2.62 -8.15 -10.53
CA THR A 117 4.04 -8.05 -10.19
C THR A 117 4.84 -7.43 -11.33
N GLY A 118 5.75 -6.54 -10.95
CA GLY A 118 6.81 -6.02 -11.81
C GLY A 118 8.12 -6.71 -11.46
N CYS A 119 8.83 -7.18 -12.48
CA CYS A 119 10.08 -7.92 -12.32
C CYS A 119 11.23 -7.20 -13.06
N TYR A 120 12.46 -7.44 -12.61
CA TYR A 120 13.67 -6.91 -13.24
C TYR A 120 13.89 -7.45 -14.66
N ASP A 121 13.26 -8.56 -15.04
CA ASP A 121 13.24 -9.08 -16.41
C ASP A 121 12.41 -8.22 -17.41
N GLY A 122 11.72 -7.19 -16.93
CA GLY A 122 10.87 -6.31 -17.73
C GLY A 122 9.47 -6.85 -18.01
N ILE A 123 9.09 -7.98 -17.39
CA ILE A 123 7.81 -8.66 -17.60
C ILE A 123 6.83 -8.29 -16.48
N LEU A 124 5.66 -7.81 -16.90
CA LEU A 124 4.48 -7.65 -16.07
C LEU A 124 3.77 -9.00 -15.98
N ARG A 125 3.46 -9.45 -14.77
CA ARG A 125 2.69 -10.68 -14.52
C ARG A 125 1.46 -10.38 -13.69
N VAL A 126 0.38 -11.11 -13.98
CA VAL A 126 -0.90 -11.01 -13.28
C VAL A 126 -1.24 -12.38 -12.71
N PHE A 127 -1.55 -12.42 -11.43
CA PHE A 127 -1.85 -13.63 -10.67
C PHE A 127 -3.24 -13.53 -10.03
N ALA A 128 -3.88 -14.68 -9.88
CA ALA A 128 -5.03 -14.82 -9.00
C ALA A 128 -4.57 -14.89 -7.53
N GLN A 129 -5.49 -14.65 -6.59
CA GLN A 129 -5.26 -14.88 -5.17
C GLN A 129 -4.86 -16.34 -4.84
N SER A 130 -5.20 -17.29 -5.71
CA SER A 130 -4.78 -18.70 -5.61
C SER A 130 -3.32 -18.94 -5.99
N GLY A 131 -2.58 -17.92 -6.43
CA GLY A 131 -1.21 -18.02 -6.94
C GLY A 131 -1.11 -18.44 -8.42
N GLU A 132 -2.23 -18.73 -9.10
CA GLU A 132 -2.24 -19.07 -10.53
C GLU A 132 -1.79 -17.85 -11.37
N LEU A 133 -0.82 -18.05 -12.26
CA LEU A 133 -0.45 -17.06 -13.26
C LEU A 133 -1.56 -16.95 -14.31
N LEU A 134 -2.28 -15.82 -14.31
CA LEU A 134 -3.38 -15.55 -15.23
C LEU A 134 -2.87 -15.02 -16.57
N GLY A 135 -1.88 -14.14 -16.55
CA GLY A 135 -1.34 -13.52 -17.76
C GLY A 135 0.02 -12.89 -17.54
N SER A 136 0.79 -12.74 -18.62
CA SER A 136 2.08 -12.06 -18.59
C SER A 136 2.38 -11.37 -19.91
N VAL A 137 3.06 -10.23 -19.86
CA VAL A 137 3.51 -9.50 -21.05
C VAL A 137 4.88 -8.90 -20.81
N LYS A 138 5.74 -8.89 -21.85
CA LYS A 138 6.96 -8.09 -21.83
C LYS A 138 6.55 -6.62 -21.92
N ALA A 139 6.43 -5.99 -20.75
CA ALA A 139 5.97 -4.62 -20.66
C ALA A 139 7.08 -3.65 -21.07
N HIS A 140 8.30 -3.90 -20.62
CA HIS A 140 9.45 -3.03 -20.86
C HIS A 140 10.68 -3.81 -21.36
N ASP A 141 11.58 -3.10 -22.04
CA ASP A 141 12.87 -3.67 -22.48
C ASP A 141 13.91 -3.67 -21.36
N THR A 142 13.65 -2.92 -20.29
CA THR A 142 14.48 -2.86 -19.09
C THR A 142 13.67 -3.19 -17.84
N VAL A 143 14.29 -3.07 -16.66
CA VAL A 143 13.67 -3.40 -15.37
C VAL A 143 12.39 -2.60 -15.14
N ILE A 144 11.34 -3.26 -14.64
CA ILE A 144 10.19 -2.56 -14.06
C ILE A 144 10.61 -2.13 -12.66
N LYS A 145 10.33 -0.88 -12.28
CA LYS A 145 10.71 -0.30 -10.99
C LYS A 145 9.51 -0.10 -10.07
N SER A 146 8.35 0.16 -10.65
CA SER A 146 7.11 0.41 -9.91
C SER A 146 5.90 -0.11 -10.68
N ILE A 147 4.86 -0.48 -9.94
CA ILE A 147 3.60 -0.95 -10.50
C ILE A 147 2.45 -0.46 -9.63
N SER A 148 1.31 -0.19 -10.26
CA SER A 148 0.05 0.14 -9.57
C SER A 148 -1.12 -0.42 -10.38
N ILE A 149 -2.18 -0.85 -9.69
CA ILE A 149 -3.42 -1.33 -10.30
C ILE A 149 -4.61 -0.66 -9.63
N TYR A 150 -5.57 -0.21 -10.44
CA TYR A 150 -6.88 0.25 -10.02
C TYR A 150 -7.91 -0.24 -11.03
N GLU A 151 -8.91 -0.99 -10.55
CA GLU A 151 -9.85 -1.70 -11.42
C GLU A 151 -9.10 -2.57 -12.46
N ASP A 152 -9.38 -2.34 -13.74
CA ASP A 152 -8.79 -3.05 -14.86
C ASP A 152 -7.56 -2.31 -15.43
N VAL A 153 -7.12 -1.21 -14.81
CA VAL A 153 -6.00 -0.40 -15.28
C VAL A 153 -4.75 -0.72 -14.49
N ILE A 154 -3.69 -1.14 -15.19
CA ILE A 154 -2.37 -1.39 -14.62
C ILE A 154 -1.38 -0.38 -15.19
N VAL A 155 -0.61 0.24 -14.30
CA VAL A 155 0.47 1.15 -14.69
C VAL A 155 1.82 0.55 -14.29
N THR A 156 2.76 0.50 -15.22
CA THR A 156 4.13 0.05 -14.98
C THR A 156 5.10 1.20 -15.20
N GLY A 157 5.99 1.47 -14.25
CA GLY A 157 7.10 2.43 -14.39
C GLY A 157 8.44 1.71 -14.52
N SER A 158 9.32 2.19 -15.39
CA SER A 158 10.57 1.50 -15.72
C SER A 158 11.79 2.42 -15.76
N LYS A 159 12.97 1.79 -15.69
CA LYS A 159 14.27 2.43 -15.94
C LYS A 159 14.44 2.87 -17.40
N ASP A 160 13.58 2.42 -18.30
CA ASP A 160 13.57 2.87 -19.70
C ASP A 160 12.98 4.28 -19.91
N LEU A 161 12.78 5.03 -18.82
CA LEU A 161 12.27 6.41 -18.80
C LEU A 161 10.77 6.53 -19.12
N THR A 162 10.06 5.40 -19.25
CA THR A 162 8.63 5.39 -19.58
C THR A 162 7.81 4.79 -18.46
N ALA A 163 6.57 5.26 -18.36
CA ALA A 163 5.49 4.49 -17.77
C ALA A 163 4.57 3.97 -18.87
N LYS A 164 4.01 2.78 -18.71
CA LYS A 164 3.04 2.19 -19.65
C LYS A 164 1.74 1.89 -18.93
N VAL A 165 0.63 2.20 -19.60
CA VAL A 165 -0.72 1.98 -19.10
C VAL A 165 -1.32 0.80 -19.85
N TRP A 166 -1.79 -0.20 -19.11
CA TRP A 166 -2.35 -1.45 -19.61
C TRP A 166 -3.79 -1.60 -19.15
N SER A 167 -4.62 -2.20 -19.99
CA SER A 167 -5.93 -2.73 -19.61
C SER A 167 -5.79 -4.23 -19.36
N TRP A 168 -6.29 -4.70 -18.23
CA TRP A 168 -6.43 -6.09 -17.88
C TRP A 168 -7.88 -6.54 -18.08
N ASP A 169 -8.08 -7.57 -18.89
CA ASP A 169 -9.39 -8.21 -19.01
C ASP A 169 -9.35 -9.57 -18.30
N ALA A 170 -10.05 -9.64 -17.17
CA ALA A 170 -10.13 -10.86 -16.36
C ALA A 170 -10.83 -12.03 -17.07
N THR A 171 -11.73 -11.74 -18.03
CA THR A 171 -12.48 -12.75 -18.79
C THR A 171 -11.59 -13.42 -19.82
N THR A 172 -10.83 -12.63 -20.58
CA THR A 172 -9.92 -13.13 -21.62
C THR A 172 -8.52 -13.45 -21.09
N LYS A 173 -8.25 -13.13 -19.82
CA LYS A 173 -6.94 -13.20 -19.17
C LYS A 173 -5.85 -12.50 -20.01
N SER A 174 -6.18 -11.35 -20.59
CA SER A 174 -5.33 -10.66 -21.55
C SER A 174 -4.94 -9.26 -21.09
N LEU A 175 -3.75 -8.84 -21.52
CA LEU A 175 -3.19 -7.50 -21.27
C LEU A 175 -3.12 -6.75 -22.60
N ALA A 176 -3.74 -5.57 -22.65
CA ALA A 176 -3.69 -4.67 -23.80
C ALA A 176 -2.99 -3.35 -23.43
N LEU A 177 -2.03 -2.92 -24.24
CA LEU A 177 -1.35 -1.64 -24.03
C LEU A 177 -2.27 -0.48 -24.48
N LEU A 178 -2.64 0.40 -23.55
CA LEU A 178 -3.46 1.58 -23.81
C LEU A 178 -2.63 2.79 -24.23
N GLY A 179 -1.47 2.99 -23.60
CA GLY A 179 -0.64 4.16 -23.87
C GLY A 179 0.76 4.08 -23.27
N VAL A 180 1.64 4.91 -23.80
CA VAL A 180 3.03 5.06 -23.32
C VAL A 180 3.23 6.49 -22.85
N ASN A 181 3.47 6.65 -21.55
CA ASN A 181 3.74 7.91 -20.87
C ASN A 181 5.26 8.14 -20.89
N GLY A 182 5.73 8.81 -21.94
CA GLY A 182 7.15 9.10 -22.14
C GLY A 182 7.51 10.54 -21.76
N GLY A 183 8.80 10.87 -21.82
CA GLY A 183 9.29 12.25 -21.65
C GLY A 183 9.90 12.56 -20.30
N HIS A 184 9.90 11.62 -19.35
CA HIS A 184 10.77 11.71 -18.18
C HIS A 184 12.25 11.72 -18.60
N GLY A 185 13.07 12.47 -17.88
CA GLY A 185 14.51 12.57 -18.14
C GLY A 185 15.32 11.44 -17.49
N ASN A 186 14.70 10.64 -16.62
CA ASN A 186 15.36 9.58 -15.87
C ASN A 186 14.35 8.48 -15.46
N SER A 187 14.83 7.42 -14.80
CA SER A 187 14.06 6.25 -14.34
C SER A 187 12.74 6.63 -13.67
N VAL A 188 11.65 5.95 -14.04
CA VAL A 188 10.32 6.13 -13.43
C VAL A 188 10.18 5.13 -12.27
N ASP A 189 10.47 5.61 -11.06
CA ASP A 189 10.59 4.77 -9.87
C ASP A 189 9.32 4.75 -9.01
N ALA A 190 8.34 5.60 -9.32
CA ALA A 190 7.06 5.60 -8.63
C ALA A 190 5.92 5.78 -9.63
N VAL A 191 4.87 4.96 -9.49
CA VAL A 191 3.62 5.11 -10.23
C VAL A 191 2.43 4.94 -9.30
N ALA A 192 1.36 5.69 -9.55
CA ALA A 192 0.07 5.52 -8.91
C ALA A 192 -1.03 5.66 -9.96
N VAL A 193 -2.11 4.90 -9.81
CA VAL A 193 -3.32 5.04 -10.60
C VAL A 193 -4.53 5.09 -9.68
N HIS A 194 -5.45 6.02 -9.97
CA HIS A 194 -6.76 6.09 -9.34
C HIS A 194 -7.73 6.72 -10.33
N ASP A 195 -8.87 6.07 -10.55
CA ASP A 195 -9.83 6.44 -11.59
C ASP A 195 -9.16 6.61 -12.97
N GLN A 196 -9.28 7.80 -13.57
CA GLN A 196 -8.73 8.14 -14.87
C GLN A 196 -7.38 8.87 -14.78
N GLN A 197 -6.76 8.91 -13.60
CA GLN A 197 -5.51 9.60 -13.39
C GLN A 197 -4.37 8.62 -13.16
N VAL A 198 -3.28 8.86 -13.88
CA VAL A 198 -2.00 8.22 -13.65
C VAL A 198 -1.03 9.27 -13.16
N VAL A 199 -0.27 8.94 -12.12
CA VAL A 199 0.80 9.79 -11.62
C VAL A 199 2.11 9.02 -11.67
N THR A 200 3.16 9.69 -12.13
CA THR A 200 4.51 9.14 -12.20
C THR A 200 5.49 10.04 -11.44
N GLY A 201 6.36 9.42 -10.64
CA GLY A 201 7.51 10.05 -10.00
C GLY A 201 8.80 9.48 -10.57
N SER A 202 9.76 10.37 -10.86
CA SER A 202 11.00 10.00 -11.53
C SER A 202 12.25 10.53 -10.81
N TRP A 203 13.37 9.90 -11.16
CA TRP A 203 14.73 10.36 -10.84
C TRP A 203 15.12 11.67 -11.54
N ASP A 204 14.28 12.22 -12.42
CA ASP A 204 14.43 13.56 -12.97
C ASP A 204 13.91 14.67 -12.04
N ASN A 205 13.53 14.31 -10.81
CA ASN A 205 13.00 15.17 -9.76
C ASN A 205 11.58 15.73 -10.05
N THR A 206 10.91 15.21 -11.08
CA THR A 206 9.56 15.66 -11.44
C THR A 206 8.50 14.64 -11.04
N VAL A 207 7.32 15.17 -10.72
CA VAL A 207 6.08 14.40 -10.71
C VAL A 207 5.30 14.79 -11.96
N ARG A 208 4.75 13.82 -12.67
CA ARG A 208 3.92 14.06 -13.86
C ARG A 208 2.58 13.36 -13.71
N VAL A 209 1.56 14.03 -14.22
CA VAL A 209 0.18 13.58 -14.21
C VAL A 209 -0.23 13.29 -15.65
N TRP A 210 -0.98 12.23 -15.84
CA TRP A 210 -1.44 11.74 -17.14
C TRP A 210 -2.88 11.29 -17.00
N SER A 211 -3.60 11.31 -18.12
CA SER A 211 -4.93 10.71 -18.20
C SER A 211 -4.83 9.27 -18.68
N VAL A 212 -5.67 8.39 -18.14
CA VAL A 212 -5.83 7.02 -18.67
C VAL A 212 -6.46 7.12 -20.07
N PRO A 213 -5.85 6.53 -21.12
CA PRO A 213 -6.41 6.61 -22.46
C PRO A 213 -7.73 5.86 -22.53
N THR A 214 -8.82 6.56 -22.87
CA THR A 214 -10.11 5.93 -23.19
C THR A 214 -10.17 5.63 -24.68
N ALA A 215 -10.76 4.49 -25.07
CA ALA A 215 -10.88 4.07 -26.48
C ALA A 215 -11.51 5.13 -27.42
N ALA A 216 -12.25 6.11 -26.88
CA ALA A 216 -12.86 7.21 -27.64
C ALA A 216 -11.86 8.29 -28.11
N ALA A 217 -10.73 8.49 -27.44
CA ALA A 217 -9.78 9.57 -27.75
C ALA A 217 -8.88 9.29 -28.97
N VAL A 218 -8.99 8.11 -29.59
CA VAL A 218 -8.14 7.69 -30.72
C VAL A 218 -8.66 8.25 -32.06
N HIS A 219 -9.81 8.92 -32.08
CA HIS A 219 -10.49 9.36 -33.32
C HIS A 219 -10.31 10.83 -33.71
N ASP A 220 -9.89 11.75 -32.83
CA ASP A 220 -9.98 13.20 -33.10
C ASP A 220 -8.72 13.91 -33.62
N ASN A 221 -7.59 13.22 -33.80
CA ASN A 221 -6.34 13.88 -34.24
C ASN A 221 -6.19 13.98 -35.77
N ASN A 222 -7.26 14.19 -36.53
CA ASN A 222 -7.18 14.23 -37.99
C ASN A 222 -8.21 15.13 -38.69
N GLU A 223 -8.45 16.35 -38.21
CA GLU A 223 -8.97 17.41 -39.08
C GLU A 223 -8.19 18.73 -38.88
N ASP A 224 -7.85 19.34 -40.03
CA ASP A 224 -7.38 20.72 -40.22
C ASP A 224 -5.88 21.05 -40.15
N GLN A 225 -5.14 20.64 -41.19
CA GLN A 225 -4.28 21.58 -41.95
C GLN A 225 -4.37 21.32 -43.46
N ASP A 226 -5.37 21.91 -44.10
CA ASP A 226 -5.45 21.99 -45.56
C ASP A 226 -4.70 23.23 -46.07
N ARG A 227 -3.51 23.01 -46.63
CA ARG A 227 -2.87 23.92 -47.59
C ARG A 227 -2.19 23.12 -48.70
N GLY A 228 -2.98 22.83 -49.72
CA GLY A 228 -2.66 23.05 -51.13
C GLY A 228 -1.40 22.40 -51.71
N GLY A 229 -1.60 21.43 -52.61
CA GLY A 229 -0.57 21.02 -53.56
C GLY A 229 -0.84 19.66 -54.20
N ALA A 230 -1.24 19.67 -55.47
CA ALA A 230 -1.56 18.49 -56.28
C ALA A 230 -0.45 17.42 -56.32
N SER A 231 -0.84 16.14 -56.39
CA SER A 231 -0.71 15.29 -57.60
C SER A 231 -0.46 13.79 -57.31
N VAL A 232 -1.09 12.98 -58.18
CA VAL A 232 -0.85 11.59 -58.56
C VAL A 232 -1.34 10.45 -57.66
N THR A 233 -2.45 9.89 -58.12
CA THR A 233 -2.94 8.52 -57.93
C THR A 233 -1.89 7.42 -58.14
N LYS A 234 -1.78 6.50 -57.18
CA LYS A 234 -1.53 5.07 -57.47
C LYS A 234 -2.47 4.20 -56.63
N LYS A 235 -3.46 3.62 -57.30
CA LYS A 235 -4.29 2.51 -56.81
C LYS A 235 -3.39 1.36 -56.36
N GLN A 236 -3.50 0.93 -55.11
CA GLN A 236 -3.09 -0.40 -54.71
C GLN A 236 -4.31 -1.15 -54.16
N LYS A 237 -4.73 -2.17 -54.90
CA LYS A 237 -5.81 -3.08 -54.55
C LYS A 237 -5.24 -4.22 -53.70
N THR A 238 -5.76 -4.32 -52.48
CA THR A 238 -6.07 -5.54 -51.69
C THR A 238 -4.99 -6.61 -51.46
N SER A 239 -4.68 -6.85 -50.19
CA SER A 239 -4.72 -8.22 -49.62
C SER A 239 -5.04 -8.15 -48.13
N ALA A 240 -5.99 -8.97 -47.71
CA ALA A 240 -6.49 -9.11 -46.36
C ALA A 240 -5.53 -9.93 -45.48
N ASN A 241 -5.24 -9.42 -44.29
CA ASN A 241 -5.17 -10.24 -43.08
C ASN A 241 -5.35 -9.31 -41.88
N GLY A 242 -6.50 -9.43 -41.24
CA GLY A 242 -6.93 -8.63 -40.10
C GLY A 242 -6.12 -8.96 -38.85
N ALA A 243 -5.18 -8.08 -38.55
CA ALA A 243 -4.81 -7.73 -37.18
C ALA A 243 -4.48 -6.23 -37.26
N SER A 244 -5.49 -5.39 -37.03
CA SER A 244 -5.27 -3.96 -36.83
C SER A 244 -4.32 -3.82 -35.64
N LYS A 245 -3.03 -3.60 -35.91
CA LYS A 245 -2.07 -3.21 -34.86
C LYS A 245 -2.68 -1.98 -34.19
N ALA A 246 -3.14 -2.13 -32.95
CA ALA A 246 -3.62 -1.02 -32.16
C ALA A 246 -2.51 0.05 -32.18
N LYS A 247 -2.86 1.26 -32.62
CA LYS A 247 -1.91 2.37 -32.71
C LYS A 247 -1.54 2.75 -31.28
N VAL A 248 -0.37 2.28 -30.82
CA VAL A 248 0.17 2.65 -29.51
C VAL A 248 0.35 4.16 -29.50
N THR A 249 -0.41 4.84 -28.65
CA THR A 249 -0.39 6.30 -28.59
C THR A 249 0.58 6.74 -27.51
N GLN A 250 1.58 7.53 -27.91
CA GLN A 250 2.45 8.23 -26.97
C GLN A 250 1.63 9.34 -26.31
N GLN A 251 1.55 9.31 -24.99
CA GLN A 251 0.77 10.26 -24.20
C GLN A 251 1.61 11.49 -23.88
N GLU A 252 0.94 12.63 -23.81
CA GLU A 252 1.50 13.87 -23.26
C GLU A 252 1.07 13.99 -21.79
N ALA A 253 1.96 14.52 -20.96
CA ALA A 253 1.63 14.78 -19.56
C ALA A 253 0.62 15.93 -19.51
N SER A 254 -0.48 15.75 -18.77
CA SER A 254 -1.45 16.83 -18.54
C SER A 254 -0.84 17.93 -17.70
N THR A 255 -0.10 17.54 -16.66
CA THR A 255 0.57 18.47 -15.74
C THR A 255 1.95 17.94 -15.39
N ILE A 256 2.95 18.82 -15.41
CA ILE A 256 4.29 18.57 -14.89
C ILE A 256 4.44 19.40 -13.62
N LEU A 257 4.75 18.74 -12.52
CA LEU A 257 4.85 19.34 -11.20
C LEU A 257 6.33 19.42 -10.78
N PRO A 258 7.04 20.51 -11.14
CA PRO A 258 8.39 20.75 -10.66
C PRO A 258 8.34 21.21 -9.20
N GLY A 259 9.27 20.72 -8.38
CA GLY A 259 9.39 21.23 -7.02
C GLY A 259 10.26 20.39 -6.08
N HIS A 260 10.50 19.13 -6.41
CA HIS A 260 11.50 18.33 -5.71
C HIS A 260 12.90 18.69 -6.20
N THR A 261 13.88 18.64 -5.28
CA THR A 261 15.29 18.91 -5.60
C THR A 261 16.11 17.64 -5.78
N ALA A 262 15.49 16.47 -5.58
CA ALA A 262 16.07 15.16 -5.78
C ALA A 262 15.00 14.16 -6.24
N ALA A 263 15.43 12.93 -6.56
CA ALA A 263 14.60 11.90 -7.15
C ALA A 263 13.32 11.64 -6.36
N VAL A 264 12.20 11.54 -7.08
CA VAL A 264 10.90 11.17 -6.52
C VAL A 264 10.81 9.66 -6.45
N LEU A 265 10.60 9.14 -5.24
CA LEU A 265 10.62 7.70 -4.94
C LEU A 265 9.24 7.13 -4.62
N ALA A 266 8.28 7.98 -4.30
CA ALA A 266 6.91 7.57 -4.01
C ALA A 266 5.93 8.61 -4.53
N VAL A 267 4.81 8.14 -5.07
CA VAL A 267 3.64 8.96 -5.42
C VAL A 267 2.40 8.24 -4.96
N ALA A 268 1.38 8.97 -4.54
CA ALA A 268 0.08 8.43 -4.17
C ALA A 268 -1.02 9.43 -4.53
N VAL A 269 -2.14 8.94 -5.04
CA VAL A 269 -3.36 9.73 -5.27
C VAL A 269 -4.29 9.53 -4.09
N ASP A 270 -4.94 10.59 -3.62
CA ASP A 270 -5.93 10.48 -2.57
C ASP A 270 -7.19 9.76 -3.09
N ALA A 271 -7.56 8.66 -2.43
CA ALA A 271 -8.68 7.82 -2.84
C ALA A 271 -10.08 8.45 -2.63
N HIS A 272 -10.14 9.58 -1.91
CA HIS A 272 -11.39 10.32 -1.66
C HIS A 272 -11.41 11.66 -2.39
N GLN A 273 -10.25 12.21 -2.70
CA GLN A 273 -10.07 13.51 -3.34
C GLN A 273 -9.15 13.38 -4.55
N ALA A 274 -9.70 13.04 -5.72
CA ALA A 274 -8.91 12.84 -6.95
C ALA A 274 -8.10 14.08 -7.43
N HIS A 275 -8.24 15.25 -6.82
CA HIS A 275 -7.39 16.41 -7.09
C HIS A 275 -6.16 16.48 -6.18
N VAL A 276 -6.06 15.62 -5.16
CA VAL A 276 -4.98 15.63 -4.17
C VAL A 276 -3.99 14.51 -4.46
N LEU A 277 -2.72 14.89 -4.52
CA LEU A 277 -1.58 14.03 -4.79
C LEU A 277 -0.54 14.21 -3.67
N TYR A 278 0.10 13.12 -3.30
CA TYR A 278 1.25 13.09 -2.41
C TYR A 278 2.49 12.60 -3.17
N SER A 279 3.63 13.24 -2.97
CA SER A 279 4.91 12.74 -3.48
C SER A 279 5.98 12.74 -2.40
N GLY A 280 6.80 11.69 -2.36
CA GLY A 280 7.94 11.55 -1.47
C GLY A 280 9.25 11.51 -2.26
N SER A 281 10.25 12.27 -1.82
CA SER A 281 11.53 12.42 -2.52
C SER A 281 12.74 12.20 -1.61
N MET A 282 13.88 11.87 -2.24
CA MET A 282 15.19 11.86 -1.59
C MET A 282 15.64 13.22 -1.05
N ASP A 283 14.95 14.32 -1.40
CA ASP A 283 15.17 15.63 -0.80
C ASP A 283 14.65 15.72 0.66
N ARG A 284 14.16 14.59 1.20
CA ARG A 284 13.61 14.43 2.56
C ARG A 284 12.29 15.17 2.75
N SER A 285 11.61 15.49 1.66
CA SER A 285 10.29 16.10 1.71
C SER A 285 9.19 15.17 1.20
N ILE A 286 8.02 15.32 1.81
CA ILE A 286 6.74 14.89 1.28
C ILE A 286 6.03 16.16 0.83
N LYS A 287 5.56 16.19 -0.42
CA LYS A 287 4.80 17.31 -0.97
C LYS A 287 3.36 16.89 -1.22
N LEU A 288 2.45 17.78 -0.82
CA LEU A 288 1.04 17.74 -1.16
C LEU A 288 0.83 18.64 -2.38
N TRP A 289 0.10 18.13 -3.36
CA TRP A 289 -0.21 18.83 -4.60
C TRP A 289 -1.72 18.86 -4.79
N ASP A 290 -2.21 20.01 -5.21
CA ASP A 290 -3.58 20.16 -5.69
C ASP A 290 -3.53 20.31 -7.21
N LEU A 291 -4.11 19.33 -7.91
CA LEU A 291 -4.19 19.25 -9.36
C LEU A 291 -5.13 20.30 -9.96
N THR A 292 -6.08 20.82 -9.19
CA THR A 292 -6.97 21.91 -9.65
C THR A 292 -6.20 23.21 -9.82
N THR A 293 -5.27 23.46 -8.90
CA THR A 293 -4.45 24.68 -8.89
C THR A 293 -3.05 24.46 -9.47
N GLU A 294 -2.70 23.22 -9.78
CA GLU A 294 -1.39 22.75 -10.24
C GLU A 294 -0.23 23.20 -9.34
N ARG A 295 -0.49 23.27 -8.03
CA ARG A 295 0.45 23.83 -7.05
C ARG A 295 0.73 22.89 -5.91
N CYS A 296 1.95 22.98 -5.38
CA CYS A 296 2.29 22.38 -4.11
C CYS A 296 1.64 23.20 -2.99
N THR A 297 0.67 22.60 -2.30
CA THR A 297 -0.07 23.23 -1.21
C THR A 297 0.68 23.11 0.12
N GLN A 298 1.39 22.00 0.32
CA GLN A 298 2.15 21.76 1.54
C GLN A 298 3.46 21.02 1.24
N THR A 299 4.53 21.40 1.94
CA THR A 299 5.79 20.66 1.96
C THR A 299 6.10 20.28 3.41
N MET A 300 6.19 18.99 3.67
CA MET A 300 6.57 18.43 4.96
C MET A 300 8.02 17.93 4.85
N VAL A 301 8.93 18.47 5.65
CA VAL A 301 10.35 18.08 5.62
C VAL A 301 10.66 17.23 6.84
N GLY A 302 11.17 16.02 6.61
CA GLY A 302 11.64 15.15 7.68
C GLY A 302 12.94 15.69 8.28
N SER A 303 12.96 15.93 9.59
CA SER A 303 14.19 16.29 10.30
C SER A 303 15.01 15.03 10.61
N SER A 304 16.34 15.11 10.46
CA SER A 304 17.26 14.04 10.90
C SER A 304 17.46 14.03 12.42
N GLN A 305 16.70 14.80 13.20
CA GLN A 305 16.80 14.85 14.66
C GLN A 305 15.69 14.04 15.36
N ASP A 306 14.56 13.78 14.70
CA ASP A 306 13.42 13.09 15.33
C ASP A 306 13.64 11.58 15.50
N TRP A 307 14.48 10.95 14.67
CA TRP A 307 14.82 9.52 14.84
C TRP A 307 15.72 9.25 16.06
N LYS A 308 16.47 10.26 16.53
CA LYS A 308 17.32 10.14 17.72
C LYS A 308 16.57 10.30 19.04
N ARG A 309 15.30 10.72 19.01
CA ARG A 309 14.47 10.87 20.22
C ARG A 309 13.78 9.58 20.68
N PHE A 310 13.88 8.50 19.91
CA PHE A 310 13.59 7.17 20.41
C PHE A 310 14.85 6.59 21.07
N GLU A 311 15.29 7.21 22.17
CA GLU A 311 16.11 6.45 23.14
C GLU A 311 15.17 5.43 23.79
N PRO A 312 15.52 4.13 23.87
CA PRO A 312 14.84 3.23 24.79
C PRO A 312 14.92 3.86 26.18
N MET A 313 13.80 3.89 26.92
CA MET A 313 13.80 4.36 28.30
C MET A 313 14.98 3.72 29.03
N LYS A 314 15.96 4.54 29.42
CA LYS A 314 17.06 4.08 30.27
C LYS A 314 16.44 3.54 31.53
N GLU A 315 16.67 2.26 31.82
CA GLU A 315 16.44 1.70 33.15
C GLU A 315 17.21 2.59 34.13
N GLY A 316 16.47 3.39 34.88
CA GLY A 316 17.00 4.26 35.92
C GLY A 316 17.48 3.41 37.08
N GLY A 317 18.71 2.91 36.97
CA GLY A 317 19.49 2.48 38.12
C GLY A 317 19.93 3.70 38.92
N SER A 318 19.41 3.83 40.13
CA SER A 318 20.06 4.61 41.19
C SER A 318 19.93 3.85 42.51
N HIS A 319 20.90 2.97 42.77
CA HIS A 319 21.21 2.52 44.12
C HIS A 319 22.46 3.26 44.60
N VAL A 320 22.27 4.08 45.63
CA VAL A 320 23.17 4.15 46.78
C VAL A 320 22.33 3.72 47.98
#